data_AF-D7G7I3-F1
#
_entry.id   AF-D7G7I3-F1
#
_cell.length_a   1.000
_cell.length_b   1.000
_cell.length_c   1.000
_cell.angle_alpha   90.00
_cell.angle_beta   90.00
_cell.angle_gamma   90.00
#
_symmetry.space_group_name_H-M   'P 1'
#
loop_
_entity.id
_entity.type
_entity.pdbx_description
1 polymer ?
#
loop_
_entity_poly.entity_id
_entity_poly.type
_entity_poly.pdbx_seq_one_letter_code
_entity_poly.pdbx_strand_id
1 'polypeptide(L)'
;MLLLPRDTRQRPARLLHREFTGVRLHASQALDVIKNAMLNDKQKHDVIDAVNVDIDIPLVSEGRERRAIEKFVDQAVPAMEPSLSALMPPAYVDLVKVVLDETLAAAERKERMAELLRGELAVPLSRQLNERVDCSYIPESMEGKVLKIVAEKMVNEIVAAAVKSD
;
A
#
# COMPACT_ATOMS: atom_id res chain seq x y z
N MET A 1 10.03 78.71 21.61
CA MET A 1 9.61 77.45 22.27
C MET A 1 8.31 77.00 21.61
N LEU A 2 8.42 76.13 20.60
CA LEU A 2 7.30 75.49 19.89
C LEU A 2 7.67 74.02 19.81
N LEU A 3 6.88 73.17 20.48
CA LEU A 3 7.05 71.72 20.58
C LEU A 3 6.40 71.06 19.36
N LEU A 4 7.19 70.41 18.51
CA LEU A 4 6.70 69.44 17.53
C LEU A 4 6.70 68.05 18.17
N PRO A 5 5.59 67.30 18.15
CA PRO A 5 5.61 65.89 18.49
C PRO A 5 6.17 65.07 17.32
N ARG A 6 7.15 64.22 17.66
CA ARG A 6 7.53 63.04 16.88
C ARG A 6 6.37 62.05 16.95
N ASP A 7 5.83 61.62 15.80
CA ASP A 7 5.09 60.36 15.76
C ASP A 7 5.66 59.42 14.70
N THR A 8 6.30 58.39 15.25
CA THR A 8 6.60 57.07 14.73
C THR A 8 5.42 56.44 14.00
N ARG A 9 5.58 56.16 12.69
CA ARG A 9 4.85 55.05 12.04
C ARG A 9 5.45 54.65 10.69
N GLN A 10 6.72 54.24 10.69
CA GLN A 10 7.17 53.25 9.70
C GLN A 10 6.74 51.86 10.17
N ARG A 11 5.62 51.36 9.64
CA ARG A 11 5.31 49.92 9.73
C ARG A 11 6.00 49.22 8.56
N PRO A 12 6.91 48.25 8.79
CA PRO A 12 7.49 47.50 7.69
C PRO A 12 6.45 46.52 7.11
N ALA A 13 6.26 46.57 5.80
CA ALA A 13 5.46 45.65 4.99
C ALA A 13 6.08 44.24 4.90
N ARG A 14 6.40 43.62 6.05
CA ARG A 14 7.13 42.33 6.13
C ARG A 14 6.38 41.22 6.89
N LEU A 15 5.07 41.33 7.07
CA LEU A 15 4.28 40.32 7.80
C LEU A 15 3.23 39.57 6.97
N LEU A 16 3.13 39.79 5.66
CA LEU A 16 2.15 39.07 4.81
C LEU A 16 2.75 37.96 3.93
N HIS A 17 4.07 37.73 3.97
CA HIS A 17 4.71 36.66 3.18
C HIS A 17 5.03 35.38 3.96
N ARG A 18 4.83 35.34 5.28
CA ARG A 18 5.21 34.19 6.10
C ARG A 18 4.06 33.24 6.47
N GLU A 19 2.80 33.65 6.32
CA GLU A 19 1.65 32.79 6.64
C GLU A 19 1.12 32.00 5.43
N PHE A 20 1.45 32.42 4.21
CA PHE A 20 1.02 31.73 2.98
C PHE A 20 1.87 30.52 2.59
N THR A 21 3.07 30.37 3.15
CA THR A 21 3.96 29.21 2.90
C THR A 21 3.61 28.00 3.77
N GLY A 22 3.13 28.22 5.01
CA GLY A 22 2.75 27.11 5.92
C GLY A 22 1.54 26.31 5.44
N VAL A 23 0.49 26.99 4.96
CA VAL A 23 -0.74 26.32 4.46
C VAL A 23 -0.45 25.51 3.18
N ARG A 24 0.41 26.01 2.28
CA ARG A 24 0.81 25.28 1.07
C ARG A 24 1.68 24.04 1.36
N LEU A 25 2.56 24.12 2.37
CA LEU A 25 3.38 22.97 2.79
C LEU A 25 2.54 21.83 3.36
N HIS A 26 1.55 22.14 4.21
CA HIS A 26 0.65 21.12 4.75
C HIS A 26 -0.30 20.52 3.71
N ALA A 27 -0.82 21.33 2.78
CA ALA A 27 -1.64 20.82 1.69
C ALA A 27 -0.85 19.92 0.73
N SER A 28 0.40 20.25 0.43
CA SER A 28 1.29 19.40 -0.38
C SER A 28 1.56 18.06 0.30
N GLN A 29 1.90 18.09 1.60
CA GLN A 29 2.15 16.86 2.36
C GLN A 29 0.89 15.99 2.49
N ALA A 30 -0.28 16.60 2.70
CA ALA A 30 -1.55 15.87 2.73
C ALA A 30 -1.88 15.24 1.36
N LEU A 31 -1.62 15.96 0.27
CA LEU A 31 -1.79 15.43 -1.09
C LEU A 31 -0.81 14.31 -1.42
N ASP A 32 0.43 14.37 -0.91
CA ASP A 32 1.41 13.30 -1.07
C ASP A 32 1.02 12.05 -0.26
N VAL A 33 0.48 12.22 0.96
CA VAL A 33 -0.08 11.11 1.75
C VAL A 33 -1.30 10.50 1.06
N ILE A 34 -2.18 11.31 0.47
CA ILE A 34 -3.36 10.84 -0.27
C ILE A 34 -2.94 10.13 -1.57
N LYS A 35 -1.94 10.64 -2.29
CA LYS A 35 -1.40 10.00 -3.50
C LYS A 35 -0.67 8.70 -3.23
N ASN A 36 -0.04 8.58 -2.07
CA ASN A 36 0.69 7.38 -1.65
C ASN A 36 -0.16 6.46 -0.76
N ALA A 37 -1.47 6.71 -0.66
CA ALA A 37 -2.37 5.85 0.09
C ALA A 37 -2.45 4.47 -0.58
N MET A 38 -2.27 3.42 0.21
CA MET A 38 -2.29 2.05 -0.29
C MET A 38 -3.69 1.61 -0.79
N LEU A 39 -4.75 2.29 -0.34
CA LEU A 39 -6.11 2.13 -0.88
C LEU A 39 -6.55 3.41 -1.58
N ASN A 40 -7.13 3.26 -2.76
CA ASN A 40 -7.82 4.34 -3.44
C ASN A 40 -9.22 4.60 -2.84
N ASP A 41 -9.86 5.71 -3.21
CA ASP A 41 -11.12 6.13 -2.59
C ASP A 41 -12.28 5.16 -2.83
N LYS A 42 -12.30 4.47 -3.98
CA LYS A 42 -13.29 3.42 -4.26
C LYS A 42 -13.08 2.24 -3.31
N GLN A 43 -11.85 1.75 -3.18
CA GLN A 43 -11.51 0.63 -2.28
C GLN A 43 -11.78 0.98 -0.81
N LYS A 44 -11.57 2.24 -0.39
CA LYS A 44 -11.96 2.71 0.94
C LYS A 44 -13.46 2.60 1.16
N HIS A 45 -14.28 3.04 0.18
CA HIS A 45 -15.72 2.91 0.27
C HIS A 45 -16.18 1.45 0.30
N ASP A 46 -15.57 0.57 -0.50
CA ASP A 46 -15.85 -0.86 -0.49
C ASP A 46 -15.57 -1.47 0.90
N VAL A 47 -14.47 -1.05 1.56
CA VAL A 47 -14.15 -1.47 2.93
C VAL A 47 -15.15 -0.91 3.95
N ILE A 48 -15.53 0.36 3.84
CA ILE A 48 -16.53 0.98 4.73
C ILE A 48 -17.87 0.24 4.61
N ASP A 49 -18.29 -0.09 3.39
CA ASP A 49 -19.54 -0.80 3.12
C ASP A 49 -19.51 -2.20 3.71
N ALA A 50 -18.42 -2.94 3.49
CA ALA A 50 -18.24 -4.27 4.06
C ALA A 50 -18.27 -4.25 5.59
N VAL A 51 -17.55 -3.32 6.22
CA VAL A 51 -17.51 -3.18 7.68
C VAL A 51 -18.88 -2.75 8.24
N ASN A 52 -19.60 -1.88 7.56
CA ASN A 52 -20.94 -1.43 7.98
C ASN A 52 -22.00 -2.53 7.86
N VAL A 53 -21.76 -3.58 7.07
CA VAL A 53 -22.62 -4.77 7.06
C VAL A 53 -22.33 -5.68 8.27
N ASP A 54 -21.07 -5.72 8.70
CA ASP A 54 -20.62 -6.60 9.79
C ASP A 54 -20.81 -6.00 11.19
N ILE A 55 -20.81 -4.67 11.30
CA ILE A 55 -21.04 -3.95 12.55
C ILE A 55 -22.51 -3.50 12.59
N ASP A 56 -23.16 -3.76 13.73
CA ASP A 56 -24.46 -3.19 14.08
C ASP A 56 -24.33 -2.59 15.49
N ILE A 57 -24.25 -1.26 15.56
CA ILE A 57 -24.13 -0.55 16.85
C ILE A 57 -25.53 -0.27 17.40
N PRO A 58 -25.91 -0.83 18.57
CA PRO A 58 -27.21 -0.61 19.17
C PRO A 58 -27.52 0.89 19.33
N LEU A 59 -28.72 1.30 18.94
CA LEU A 59 -29.24 2.68 19.04
C LEU A 59 -28.57 3.70 18.11
N VAL A 60 -27.75 3.25 17.15
CA VAL A 60 -27.16 4.11 16.12
C VAL A 60 -27.84 3.78 14.79
N SER A 61 -28.25 4.81 14.05
CA SER A 61 -28.76 4.62 12.68
C SER A 61 -27.62 4.24 11.76
N GLU A 62 -27.86 3.37 10.79
CA GLU A 62 -26.90 2.95 9.76
C GLU A 62 -26.09 4.13 9.14
N GLY A 63 -26.76 5.24 8.80
CA GLY A 63 -26.07 6.41 8.25
C GLY A 63 -25.12 7.15 9.22
N ARG A 64 -25.30 6.98 10.54
CA ARG A 64 -24.38 7.50 11.56
C ARG A 64 -23.24 6.52 11.83
N GLU A 65 -23.54 5.23 11.79
CA GLU A 65 -22.56 4.15 11.89
C GLU A 65 -21.56 4.21 10.73
N ARG A 66 -22.05 4.29 9.49
CA ARG A 66 -21.21 4.49 8.30
C ARG A 66 -20.26 5.66 8.44
N ARG A 67 -20.73 6.81 8.93
CA ARG A 67 -19.89 8.00 9.16
C ARG A 67 -18.86 7.81 10.27
N ALA A 68 -19.18 7.00 11.28
CA ALA A 68 -18.22 6.65 12.31
C ALA A 68 -17.12 5.73 11.74
N ILE A 69 -17.51 4.71 10.98
CA ILE A 69 -16.60 3.78 10.29
C ILE A 69 -15.71 4.54 9.30
N GLU A 70 -16.27 5.43 8.49
CA GLU A 70 -15.54 6.28 7.54
C GLU A 70 -14.40 7.03 8.23
N LYS A 71 -14.66 7.66 9.39
CA LYS A 71 -13.61 8.34 10.18
C LYS A 71 -12.52 7.39 10.66
N PHE A 72 -12.86 6.16 11.03
CA PHE A 72 -11.87 5.16 11.43
C PHE A 72 -11.03 4.70 10.24
N VAL A 73 -11.66 4.44 9.09
CA VAL A 73 -10.97 4.04 7.86
C VAL A 73 -10.04 5.14 7.36
N ASP A 74 -10.48 6.40 7.38
CA ASP A 74 -9.65 7.55 6.99
C ASP A 74 -8.40 7.71 7.86
N GLN A 75 -8.49 7.35 9.15
CA GLN A 75 -7.33 7.35 10.06
C GLN A 75 -6.45 6.11 9.88
N ALA A 76 -7.04 4.97 9.55
CA ALA A 76 -6.32 3.71 9.40
C ALA A 76 -5.52 3.63 8.11
N VAL A 77 -6.06 4.13 6.98
CA VAL A 77 -5.42 3.98 5.66
C VAL A 77 -4.01 4.57 5.61
N PRO A 78 -3.74 5.80 6.09
CA PRO A 78 -2.37 6.34 6.12
C PRO A 78 -1.41 5.53 7.00
N ALA A 79 -1.93 4.86 8.03
CA ALA A 79 -1.16 4.04 8.95
C ALA A 79 -0.97 2.58 8.45
N MET A 80 -1.66 2.18 7.39
CA MET A 80 -1.71 0.78 6.98
C MET A 80 -0.38 0.30 6.39
N GLU A 81 0.19 1.01 5.41
CA GLU A 81 1.51 0.65 4.85
C GLU A 81 2.60 0.56 5.94
N PRO A 82 2.84 1.57 6.80
CA PRO A 82 3.88 1.45 7.82
C PRO A 82 3.60 0.33 8.82
N SER A 83 2.32 0.04 9.11
CA SER A 83 1.95 -1.10 9.96
C SER A 83 2.27 -2.44 9.29
N LEU A 84 2.00 -2.58 7.98
CA LEU A 84 2.35 -3.78 7.22
C LEU A 84 3.86 -3.96 7.15
N SER A 85 4.62 -2.88 6.86
CA SER A 85 6.09 -2.92 6.84
C SER A 85 6.71 -3.30 8.18
N ALA A 86 6.02 -3.07 9.30
CA ALA A 86 6.47 -3.51 10.62
C ALA A 86 6.19 -5.01 10.90
N LEU A 87 5.21 -5.59 10.20
CA LEU A 87 4.72 -6.95 10.45
C LEU A 87 5.25 -7.99 9.46
N MET A 88 5.55 -7.60 8.23
CA MET A 88 5.95 -8.52 7.17
C MET A 88 7.18 -8.05 6.39
N PRO A 89 7.93 -8.98 5.77
CA PRO A 89 9.03 -8.63 4.89
C PRO A 89 8.61 -7.70 3.75
N PRO A 90 9.51 -6.81 3.26
CA PRO A 90 9.19 -5.81 2.25
C PRO A 90 8.53 -6.37 0.99
N ALA A 91 9.00 -7.53 0.51
CA ALA A 91 8.46 -8.16 -0.70
C ALA A 91 6.96 -8.49 -0.60
N TYR A 92 6.46 -8.81 0.60
CA TYR A 92 5.02 -9.05 0.82
C TYR A 92 4.22 -7.75 0.88
N VAL A 93 4.80 -6.67 1.40
CA VAL A 93 4.19 -5.34 1.34
C VAL A 93 4.05 -4.89 -0.11
N ASP A 94 5.11 -5.08 -0.90
CA ASP A 94 5.12 -4.75 -2.33
C ASP A 94 4.12 -5.60 -3.10
N LEU A 95 3.97 -6.89 -2.75
CA LEU A 95 2.95 -7.75 -3.32
C LEU A 95 1.53 -7.21 -3.05
N VAL A 96 1.25 -6.80 -1.82
CA VAL A 96 -0.05 -6.21 -1.45
C VAL A 96 -0.31 -4.93 -2.25
N LYS A 97 0.69 -4.07 -2.41
CA LYS A 97 0.57 -2.87 -3.25
C LYS A 97 0.22 -3.21 -4.70
N VAL A 98 0.90 -4.18 -5.30
CA VAL A 98 0.61 -4.62 -6.67
C VAL A 98 -0.81 -5.17 -6.79
N VAL A 99 -1.26 -5.96 -5.81
CA VAL A 99 -2.63 -6.49 -5.80
C VAL A 99 -3.66 -5.36 -5.79
N LEU A 100 -3.44 -4.33 -4.97
CA LEU A 100 -4.35 -3.20 -4.79
C LEU A 100 -4.27 -2.16 -5.91
N ASP A 101 -3.25 -2.19 -6.77
CA ASP A 101 -3.04 -1.19 -7.81
C ASP A 101 -4.02 -1.36 -8.98
N GLU A 102 -5.20 -0.74 -8.89
CA GLU A 102 -6.21 -0.71 -9.96
C GLU A 102 -5.75 -0.03 -11.25
N THR A 103 -4.61 0.67 -11.27
CA THR A 103 -4.08 1.30 -12.49
C THR A 103 -3.37 0.31 -13.42
N LEU A 104 -2.95 -0.85 -12.90
CA LEU A 104 -2.29 -1.90 -13.67
C LEU A 104 -3.31 -2.77 -14.39
N ALA A 105 -3.05 -3.06 -15.67
CA ALA A 105 -3.79 -4.09 -16.39
C ALA A 105 -3.63 -5.46 -15.69
N ALA A 106 -4.66 -6.32 -15.78
CA ALA A 106 -4.65 -7.61 -15.10
C ALA A 106 -3.42 -8.47 -15.47
N ALA A 107 -3.00 -8.44 -16.74
CA ALA A 107 -1.81 -9.16 -17.20
C ALA A 107 -0.51 -8.61 -16.56
N GLU A 108 -0.34 -7.29 -16.51
CA GLU A 108 0.84 -6.65 -15.90
C GLU A 108 0.87 -6.90 -14.38
N ARG A 109 -0.29 -6.86 -13.73
CA ARG A 109 -0.42 -7.17 -12.30
C ARG A 109 0.01 -8.61 -12.01
N LYS A 110 -0.46 -9.57 -12.81
CA LYS A 110 -0.05 -10.99 -12.70
C LYS A 110 1.47 -11.14 -12.84
N GLU A 111 2.06 -10.49 -13.84
CA GLU A 111 3.50 -10.56 -14.08
C GLU A 111 4.30 -10.01 -12.90
N ARG A 112 3.96 -8.82 -12.40
CA ARG A 112 4.64 -8.21 -11.23
C ARG A 112 4.48 -9.04 -9.96
N MET A 113 3.29 -9.60 -9.71
CA MET A 113 3.06 -10.50 -8.57
C MET A 113 3.94 -11.77 -8.67
N ALA A 114 4.01 -12.36 -9.86
CA ALA A 114 4.82 -13.54 -10.11
C ALA A 114 6.32 -13.26 -9.95
N GLU A 115 6.80 -12.10 -10.38
CA GLU A 115 8.19 -11.68 -10.19
C GLU A 115 8.56 -11.56 -8.71
N LEU A 116 7.74 -10.84 -7.92
CA LEU A 116 7.94 -10.68 -6.48
C LEU A 116 7.95 -12.04 -5.76
N LEU A 117 6.95 -12.88 -6.03
CA LEU A 117 6.85 -14.19 -5.39
C LEU A 117 7.96 -15.13 -5.84
N ARG A 118 8.43 -15.05 -7.08
CA ARG A 118 9.56 -15.86 -7.56
C ARG A 118 10.85 -15.47 -6.85
N GLY A 119 11.10 -14.17 -6.67
CA GLY A 119 12.26 -13.66 -5.94
C GLY A 119 12.35 -14.22 -4.52
N GLU A 120 11.22 -14.32 -3.84
CA GLU A 120 11.15 -14.80 -2.46
C GLU A 120 11.04 -16.32 -2.33
N LEU A 121 10.26 -16.98 -3.19
CA LEU A 121 9.87 -18.39 -3.00
C LEU A 121 10.70 -19.38 -3.81
N ALA A 122 11.27 -19.01 -4.96
CA ALA A 122 11.86 -19.98 -5.88
C ALA A 122 13.01 -20.78 -5.24
N VAL A 123 13.89 -20.11 -4.50
CA VAL A 123 15.05 -20.73 -3.84
C VAL A 123 14.64 -21.57 -2.62
N PRO A 124 13.85 -21.06 -1.65
CA PRO A 124 13.45 -21.91 -0.52
C PRO A 124 12.57 -23.08 -0.95
N LEU A 125 11.70 -22.89 -1.96
CA LEU A 125 10.86 -23.95 -2.49
C LEU A 125 11.71 -25.01 -3.20
N SER A 126 12.67 -24.63 -4.05
CA SER A 126 13.51 -25.60 -4.74
C SER A 126 14.36 -26.41 -3.76
N ARG A 127 14.89 -25.77 -2.71
CA ARG A 127 15.61 -26.47 -1.63
C ARG A 127 14.73 -27.48 -0.90
N GLN A 128 13.54 -27.05 -0.48
CA GLN A 128 12.59 -27.94 0.21
C GLN A 128 12.11 -29.09 -0.68
N LEU A 129 11.96 -28.86 -1.98
CA LEU A 129 11.62 -29.90 -2.94
C LEU A 129 12.79 -30.85 -3.19
N ASN A 130 14.03 -30.37 -3.24
CA ASN A 130 15.22 -31.22 -3.43
C ASN A 130 15.42 -32.20 -2.28
N GLU A 131 14.96 -31.87 -1.07
CA GLU A 131 15.01 -32.78 0.08
C GLU A 131 13.92 -33.86 0.04
N ARG A 132 12.91 -33.71 -0.84
CA ARG A 132 11.69 -34.55 -0.84
C ARG A 132 11.40 -35.24 -2.17
N VAL A 133 11.97 -34.75 -3.26
CA VAL A 133 11.76 -35.25 -4.61
C VAL A 133 13.10 -35.78 -5.09
N ASP A 134 13.21 -37.10 -5.23
CA ASP A 134 14.36 -37.76 -5.83
C ASP A 134 14.04 -38.03 -7.31
N CYS A 135 14.77 -37.37 -8.21
CA CYS A 135 14.63 -37.56 -9.64
C CYS A 135 15.69 -38.53 -10.17
N SER A 136 15.42 -39.84 -10.07
CA SER A 136 16.33 -40.92 -10.51
C SER A 136 16.80 -40.87 -11.97
N TYR A 137 16.14 -40.08 -12.83
CA TYR A 137 16.48 -39.90 -14.25
C TYR A 137 17.32 -38.65 -14.54
N ILE A 138 17.55 -37.78 -13.56
CA ILE A 138 18.28 -36.52 -13.71
C ILE A 138 19.62 -36.63 -12.99
N PRO A 139 20.75 -36.27 -13.63
CA PRO A 139 22.03 -36.22 -12.92
C PRO A 139 21.96 -35.27 -11.72
N GLU A 140 22.55 -35.66 -10.59
CA GLU A 140 22.57 -34.88 -9.34
C GLU A 140 23.12 -33.45 -9.55
N SER A 141 24.09 -33.29 -10.46
CA SER A 141 24.65 -31.98 -10.83
C SER A 141 23.67 -31.03 -11.53
N MET A 142 22.55 -31.55 -12.03
CA MET A 142 21.49 -30.81 -12.70
C MET A 142 20.20 -30.72 -11.89
N GLU A 143 19.99 -31.61 -10.92
CA GLU A 143 18.75 -31.72 -10.15
C GLU A 143 18.31 -30.39 -9.52
N GLY A 144 19.21 -29.72 -8.80
CA GLY A 144 18.91 -28.42 -8.20
C GLY A 144 18.57 -27.32 -9.22
N LYS A 145 19.14 -27.36 -10.43
CA LYS A 145 18.79 -26.43 -11.51
C LYS A 145 17.40 -26.71 -12.05
N VAL A 146 17.07 -27.98 -12.28
CA VAL A 146 15.75 -28.39 -12.76
C VAL A 146 14.68 -28.05 -11.72
N LEU A 147 14.91 -28.38 -10.45
CA LEU A 147 13.98 -28.07 -9.36
C LEU A 147 13.76 -26.58 -9.17
N LYS A 148 14.79 -25.75 -9.36
CA LYS A 148 14.63 -24.30 -9.38
C LYS A 148 13.68 -23.85 -10.49
N ILE A 149 13.87 -24.32 -11.72
CA ILE A 149 13.00 -23.97 -12.86
C ILE A 149 11.56 -24.45 -12.60
N VAL A 150 11.39 -25.65 -12.05
CA VAL A 150 10.07 -26.18 -11.68
C VAL A 150 9.42 -25.32 -10.62
N ALA A 151 10.14 -24.96 -9.55
CA ALA A 151 9.64 -24.08 -8.50
C ALA A 151 9.21 -22.71 -9.04
N GLU A 152 10.02 -22.09 -9.89
CA GLU A 152 9.68 -20.82 -10.54
C GLU A 152 8.41 -20.94 -11.39
N LYS A 153 8.27 -22.04 -12.15
CA LYS A 153 7.09 -22.29 -12.98
C LYS A 153 5.84 -22.53 -12.13
N MET A 154 5.95 -23.30 -11.05
CA MET A 154 4.86 -23.52 -10.10
C MET A 154 4.36 -22.20 -9.50
N VAL A 155 5.26 -21.33 -9.07
CA VAL A 155 4.90 -19.99 -8.55
C VAL A 155 4.12 -19.18 -9.60
N ASN A 156 4.59 -19.16 -10.85
CA ASN A 156 3.90 -18.45 -11.93
C ASN A 156 2.47 -18.99 -12.16
N GLU A 157 2.30 -20.31 -12.17
CA GLU A 157 0.98 -20.93 -12.38
C GLU A 157 0.04 -20.66 -11.19
N ILE A 158 0.54 -20.68 -9.95
CA ILE A 158 -0.24 -20.32 -8.75
C ILE A 158 -0.76 -18.89 -8.87
N VAL A 159 0.10 -17.94 -9.25
CA VAL A 159 -0.31 -16.53 -9.43
C VAL A 159 -1.33 -16.40 -10.56
N ALA A 160 -1.09 -17.07 -11.69
CA ALA A 160 -2.00 -17.04 -12.83
C ALA A 160 -3.40 -17.58 -12.48
N ALA A 161 -3.48 -18.63 -11.65
CA ALA A 161 -4.74 -19.21 -11.18
C ALA A 161 -5.44 -18.36 -10.10
N ALA A 162 -4.68 -17.72 -9.21
CA ALA A 162 -5.22 -16.92 -8.12
C ALA A 162 -5.80 -15.58 -8.59
N VAL A 163 -5.20 -14.96 -9.60
CA VAL A 163 -5.71 -13.71 -10.18
C VAL A 163 -6.71 -14.08 -11.27
N LYS A 164 -8.01 -13.93 -10.98
CA LYS A 164 -9.08 -14.14 -11.95
C LYS A 164 -8.78 -13.36 -13.23
N SER A 165 -8.82 -14.04 -14.37
CA SER A 165 -8.87 -13.40 -15.66
C SER A 165 -10.30 -12.88 -15.82
N ASP A 166 -10.51 -11.60 -15.54
CA ASP A 166 -11.69 -10.89 -16.05
C ASP A 166 -11.65 -10.82 -17.58
#